data_AF-A0A8J7IX48-F1
#
_entry.id   AF-A0A8J7IX48-F1
#
_cell.length_a   1.000
_cell.length_b   1.000
_cell.length_c   1.000
_cell.angle_alpha   90.00
_cell.angle_beta   90.00
_cell.angle_gamma   90.00
#
_symmetry.space_group_name_H-M   'P 1'
#
loop_
_entity.id
_entity.type
_entity.pdbx_description
1 polymer ?
#
loop_
_entity_poly.entity_id
_entity_poly.type
_entity_poly.pdbx_seq_one_letter_code
_entity_poly.pdbx_strand_id
1 'polypeptide(L)'
;MDDLRDKYLTAISAASDESGLEELRLQAVGKKGEVSLKMRELGKMTPDERQVAGPKLNALKDEINSALAAKKEALADAALDARLAEEWLDVTLPGRTRGKGTVHPISQVTEEISAIFADLGFSVAEGPQIENDWYNFDALNIPPHHPARQEFDTFYMHRDADDERAPHVLRTHTSPVQIRAMEKTGAPIRVIAPGRVYRSDYDQTHTPMFHQIEGMAIGKDISMANLKWVLEEFFAAFFGIEGIKTRFRASHFPFTEPSAEVDIQCSWVDGQLRIGEGDGWMEVLGSGMMHPKVLQAGGVDPEEYQGFAFGMGIDRLAMLKYGIPDLRAFFDSDLRWLRHYGFNPMVQPNLHGGVSG
;
A
#
# COMPACT_ATOMS: atom_id res chain seq x y z
N MET A 1 -38.77 70.75 -0.02
CA MET A 1 -38.14 69.66 0.75
C MET A 1 -38.55 68.34 0.12
N ASP A 2 -39.84 68.15 -0.15
CA ASP A 2 -40.37 66.97 -0.83
C ASP A 2 -39.81 66.80 -2.26
N ASP A 3 -39.65 67.89 -3.04
CA ASP A 3 -39.03 67.80 -4.37
C ASP A 3 -37.59 67.26 -4.36
N LEU A 4 -36.80 67.61 -3.33
CA LEU A 4 -35.42 67.12 -3.17
C LEU A 4 -35.41 65.65 -2.71
N ARG A 5 -36.36 65.29 -1.84
CA ARG A 5 -36.57 63.93 -1.37
C ARG A 5 -36.90 63.01 -2.54
N ASP A 6 -37.93 63.35 -3.31
CA ASP A 6 -38.41 62.54 -4.42
C ASP A 6 -37.34 62.43 -5.51
N LYS A 7 -36.67 63.54 -5.86
CA LYS A 7 -35.56 63.55 -6.81
C LYS A 7 -34.48 62.51 -6.45
N TYR A 8 -33.97 62.56 -5.22
CA TYR A 8 -32.85 61.67 -4.84
C TYR A 8 -33.31 60.25 -4.56
N LEU A 9 -34.48 60.02 -3.95
CA LEU A 9 -34.99 58.67 -3.72
C LEU A 9 -35.27 57.94 -5.05
N THR A 10 -35.86 58.63 -6.04
CA THR A 10 -36.06 58.05 -7.38
C THR A 10 -34.74 57.77 -8.07
N ALA A 11 -33.78 58.71 -8.03
CA ALA A 11 -32.48 58.53 -8.66
C ALA A 11 -31.66 57.39 -8.02
N ILE A 12 -31.67 57.28 -6.69
CA ILE A 12 -31.02 56.19 -5.95
C ILE A 12 -31.65 54.84 -6.32
N SER A 13 -32.98 54.77 -6.36
CA SER A 13 -33.68 53.54 -6.76
C SER A 13 -33.30 53.11 -8.19
N ALA A 14 -33.12 54.06 -9.10
CA ALA A 14 -32.79 53.82 -10.51
C ALA A 14 -31.29 53.56 -10.79
N ALA A 15 -30.39 53.77 -9.80
CA ALA A 15 -28.96 53.54 -10.00
C ALA A 15 -28.67 52.07 -10.36
N SER A 16 -27.89 51.86 -11.42
CA SER A 16 -27.58 50.53 -11.98
C SER A 16 -26.23 49.97 -11.55
N ASP A 17 -25.35 50.82 -11.01
CA ASP A 17 -23.98 50.45 -10.65
C ASP A 17 -23.45 51.33 -9.51
N GLU A 18 -22.35 50.90 -8.90
CA GLU A 18 -21.73 51.60 -7.77
C GLU A 18 -21.21 53.00 -8.15
N SER A 19 -20.76 53.20 -9.39
CA SER A 19 -20.28 54.50 -9.88
C SER A 19 -21.39 55.54 -9.91
N GLY A 20 -22.56 55.20 -10.47
CA GLY A 20 -23.72 56.07 -10.50
C GLY A 20 -24.27 56.34 -9.09
N LEU A 21 -24.23 55.34 -8.20
CA LEU A 21 -24.63 55.53 -6.80
C LEU A 21 -23.68 56.50 -6.06
N GLU A 22 -22.37 56.43 -6.31
CA GLU A 22 -21.39 57.34 -5.73
C GLU A 22 -21.53 58.77 -6.28
N GLU A 23 -21.82 58.94 -7.57
CA GLU A 23 -22.15 60.25 -8.15
C GLU A 23 -23.39 60.86 -7.48
N LEU A 24 -24.44 60.08 -7.26
CA LEU A 24 -25.65 60.52 -6.56
C LEU A 24 -25.37 60.91 -5.11
N ARG A 25 -24.50 60.16 -4.41
CA ARG A 25 -24.05 60.51 -3.06
C ARG A 25 -23.32 61.86 -3.05
N LEU A 26 -22.41 62.10 -3.99
CA LEU A 26 -21.68 63.36 -4.10
C LEU A 26 -22.61 64.53 -4.43
N GLN A 27 -23.60 64.33 -5.32
CA GLN A 27 -24.60 65.34 -5.68
C GLN A 27 -25.57 65.66 -4.54
N ALA A 28 -25.99 64.67 -3.74
CA ALA A 28 -26.94 64.88 -2.64
C ALA A 28 -26.26 65.42 -1.38
N VAL A 29 -25.31 64.66 -0.84
CA VAL A 29 -24.74 64.83 0.51
C VAL A 29 -23.23 65.11 0.51
N GLY A 30 -22.60 65.23 -0.66
CA GLY A 30 -21.20 65.62 -0.79
C GLY A 30 -20.91 67.05 -0.30
N LYS A 31 -19.63 67.47 -0.30
CA LYS A 31 -19.19 68.80 0.20
C LYS A 31 -19.87 69.99 -0.51
N LYS A 32 -20.33 69.79 -1.75
CA LYS A 32 -21.07 70.76 -2.57
C LYS A 32 -22.47 70.24 -2.95
N GLY A 33 -22.94 69.17 -2.30
CA GLY A 33 -24.22 68.55 -2.64
C GLY A 33 -25.42 69.42 -2.26
N GLU A 34 -26.54 69.24 -2.94
CA GLU A 34 -27.74 70.08 -2.81
C GLU A 34 -28.30 70.07 -1.37
N VAL A 35 -28.31 68.91 -0.71
CA VAL A 35 -28.73 68.77 0.71
C VAL A 35 -27.71 69.40 1.64
N SER A 36 -26.41 69.23 1.37
CA SER A 36 -25.33 69.85 2.14
C SER A 36 -25.31 71.38 2.03
N LEU A 37 -25.67 71.94 0.87
CA LEU A 37 -25.81 73.39 0.68
C LEU A 37 -27.01 73.93 1.44
N LYS A 38 -28.16 73.23 1.41
CA LYS A 38 -29.34 73.59 2.23
C LYS A 38 -29.05 73.53 3.73
N MET A 39 -28.27 72.55 4.17
CA MET A 39 -27.79 72.46 5.56
C MET A 39 -26.91 73.65 5.97
N ARG A 40 -26.13 74.24 5.05
CA ARG A 40 -25.35 75.47 5.33
C ARG A 40 -26.21 76.71 5.44
N GLU A 41 -27.34 76.78 4.72
CA GLU A 41 -28.29 77.89 4.80
C GLU A 41 -28.94 78.01 6.18
N LEU A 42 -29.07 76.89 6.94
CA LEU A 42 -29.47 76.91 8.35
C LEU A 42 -28.56 77.80 9.22
N GLY A 43 -27.31 78.00 8.81
CA GLY A 43 -26.33 78.91 9.42
C GLY A 43 -26.80 80.37 9.51
N LYS A 44 -27.68 80.78 8.58
CA LYS A 44 -28.13 82.16 8.37
C LYS A 44 -29.54 82.44 8.88
N MET A 45 -30.23 81.43 9.41
CA MET A 45 -31.60 81.52 9.89
C MET A 45 -31.67 81.97 11.35
N THR A 46 -32.81 82.57 11.73
CA THR A 46 -33.10 82.89 13.13
C THR A 46 -33.29 81.62 13.98
N PRO A 47 -33.17 81.69 15.33
CA PRO A 47 -33.35 80.53 16.21
C PRO A 47 -34.68 79.80 15.99
N ASP A 48 -35.79 80.54 15.82
CA ASP A 48 -37.14 79.99 15.64
C ASP A 48 -37.30 79.28 14.28
N GLU A 49 -36.77 79.86 13.21
CA GLU A 49 -36.77 79.25 11.87
C GLU A 49 -35.89 77.99 11.82
N ARG A 50 -34.74 78.03 12.49
CA ARG A 50 -33.83 76.88 12.60
C ARG A 50 -34.47 75.73 13.37
N GLN A 51 -35.29 76.00 14.40
CA GLN A 51 -35.99 74.99 15.18
C GLN A 51 -36.99 74.18 14.35
N VAL A 52 -37.57 74.78 13.31
CA VAL A 52 -38.52 74.12 12.40
C VAL A 52 -37.83 73.48 11.18
N ALA A 53 -36.85 74.16 10.58
CA ALA A 53 -36.19 73.70 9.35
C ALA A 53 -35.08 72.66 9.59
N GLY A 54 -34.38 72.75 10.73
CA GLY A 54 -33.27 71.87 11.09
C GLY A 54 -33.66 70.39 11.18
N PRO A 55 -34.70 70.02 11.96
CA PRO A 55 -35.16 68.64 12.06
C PRO A 55 -35.59 68.05 10.72
N LYS A 56 -36.28 68.83 9.88
CA LYS A 56 -36.72 68.40 8.54
C LYS A 56 -35.55 68.12 7.60
N LEU A 57 -34.50 68.93 7.63
CA LEU A 57 -33.30 68.73 6.82
C LEU A 57 -32.42 67.57 7.31
N ASN A 58 -32.32 67.36 8.61
CA ASN A 58 -31.65 66.18 9.17
C ASN A 58 -32.38 64.90 8.78
N ALA A 59 -33.72 64.86 8.94
CA ALA A 59 -34.52 63.72 8.53
C ALA A 59 -34.35 63.39 7.04
N LEU A 60 -34.37 64.41 6.16
CA LEU A 60 -34.13 64.23 4.73
C LEU A 60 -32.72 63.66 4.43
N LYS A 61 -31.70 64.19 5.11
CA LYS A 61 -30.32 63.72 4.95
C LYS A 61 -30.17 62.28 5.40
N ASP A 62 -30.76 61.91 6.53
CA ASP A 62 -30.69 60.57 7.09
C ASP A 62 -31.45 59.56 6.22
N GLU A 63 -32.59 59.96 5.68
CA GLU A 63 -33.36 59.16 4.72
C GLU A 63 -32.58 58.89 3.43
N ILE A 64 -31.97 59.92 2.85
CA ILE A 64 -31.12 59.79 1.64
C ILE A 64 -29.90 58.91 1.93
N ASN A 65 -29.23 59.08 3.06
CA ASN A 65 -28.09 58.24 3.45
C ASN A 65 -28.52 56.77 3.63
N SER A 66 -29.68 56.54 4.24
CA SER A 66 -30.23 55.19 4.42
C SER A 66 -30.56 54.55 3.07
N ALA A 67 -31.18 55.30 2.15
CA ALA A 67 -31.47 54.82 0.80
C ALA A 67 -30.20 54.50 0.00
N LEU A 68 -29.16 55.35 0.11
CA LEU A 68 -27.85 55.11 -0.50
C LEU A 68 -27.19 53.84 0.06
N ALA A 69 -27.21 53.66 1.38
CA ALA A 69 -26.65 52.48 2.03
C ALA A 69 -27.38 51.20 1.60
N ALA A 70 -28.71 51.20 1.64
CA ALA A 70 -29.53 50.06 1.23
C ALA A 70 -29.34 49.72 -0.26
N LYS A 71 -29.28 50.73 -1.14
CA LYS A 71 -29.03 50.51 -2.56
C LYS A 71 -27.64 49.95 -2.84
N LYS A 72 -26.63 50.41 -2.08
CA LYS A 72 -25.25 49.89 -2.20
C LYS A 72 -25.19 48.42 -1.84
N GLU A 73 -25.81 48.03 -0.72
CA GLU A 73 -25.90 46.65 -0.29
C GLU A 73 -26.63 45.78 -1.33
N ALA A 74 -27.77 46.23 -1.84
CA ALA A 74 -28.52 45.52 -2.88
C ALA A 74 -27.72 45.32 -4.19
N LEU A 75 -26.91 46.31 -4.61
CA LEU A 75 -26.04 46.17 -5.77
C LEU A 75 -24.89 45.19 -5.52
N ALA A 76 -24.33 45.19 -4.31
CA ALA A 76 -23.28 44.25 -3.93
C ALA A 76 -23.80 42.80 -3.88
N ASP A 77 -24.98 42.58 -3.31
CA ASP A 77 -25.63 41.26 -3.27
C ASP A 77 -25.95 40.76 -4.68
N ALA A 78 -26.52 41.61 -5.54
CA ALA A 78 -26.80 41.25 -6.93
C ALA A 78 -25.53 40.90 -7.72
N ALA A 79 -24.42 41.61 -7.48
CA ALA A 79 -23.14 41.31 -8.10
C ALA A 79 -22.54 40.00 -7.58
N LEU A 80 -22.69 39.71 -6.28
CA LEU A 80 -22.28 38.44 -5.68
C LEU A 80 -23.08 37.27 -6.24
N ASP A 81 -24.41 37.37 -6.30
CA ASP A 81 -25.27 36.33 -6.85
C ASP A 81 -24.98 36.05 -8.33
N ALA A 82 -24.77 37.10 -9.13
CA ALA A 82 -24.37 36.95 -10.53
C ALA A 82 -23.03 36.20 -10.66
N ARG A 83 -22.05 36.55 -9.81
CA ARG A 83 -20.75 35.88 -9.78
C ARG A 83 -20.85 34.42 -9.33
N LEU A 84 -21.66 34.12 -8.32
CA LEU A 84 -21.90 32.75 -7.86
C LEU A 84 -22.62 31.90 -8.92
N ALA A 85 -23.53 32.49 -9.68
CA ALA A 85 -24.19 31.82 -10.80
C ALA A 85 -23.22 31.55 -11.97
N GLU A 86 -22.29 32.46 -12.24
CA GLU A 86 -21.24 32.29 -13.27
C GLU A 86 -20.17 31.26 -12.84
N GLU A 87 -19.76 31.29 -11.57
CA GLU A 87 -18.77 30.37 -10.98
C GLU A 87 -19.38 29.00 -10.61
N TRP A 88 -20.59 28.69 -11.10
CA TRP A 88 -21.21 27.39 -10.87
C TRP A 88 -20.37 26.26 -11.47
N LEU A 89 -20.09 25.25 -10.66
CA LEU A 89 -19.33 24.07 -11.04
C LEU A 89 -20.14 22.81 -10.75
N ASP A 90 -20.14 21.87 -11.69
CA ASP A 90 -20.63 20.52 -11.43
C ASP A 90 -19.62 19.75 -10.56
N VAL A 91 -19.90 19.72 -9.25
CA VAL A 91 -19.09 19.01 -8.24
C VAL A 91 -19.18 17.48 -8.35
N THR A 92 -20.04 16.94 -9.23
CA THR A 92 -20.15 15.50 -9.49
C THR A 92 -19.19 15.01 -10.58
N LEU A 93 -18.57 15.93 -11.33
CA LEU A 93 -17.58 15.56 -12.34
C LEU A 93 -16.38 14.84 -11.70
N PRO A 94 -15.87 13.78 -12.34
CA PRO A 94 -14.65 13.12 -11.89
C PRO A 94 -13.51 14.14 -11.76
N GLY A 95 -12.88 14.17 -10.59
CA GLY A 95 -11.68 14.97 -10.37
C GLY A 95 -10.57 14.56 -11.33
N ARG A 96 -9.57 15.44 -11.50
CA ARG A 96 -8.39 15.14 -12.33
C ARG A 96 -7.63 13.95 -11.72
N THR A 97 -7.67 12.82 -12.40
CA THR A 97 -7.01 11.59 -11.92
C THR A 97 -5.51 11.62 -12.23
N ARG A 98 -4.72 11.07 -11.33
CA ARG A 98 -3.34 10.66 -11.59
C ARG A 98 -3.31 9.15 -11.70
N GLY A 99 -2.42 8.61 -12.53
CA GLY A 99 -2.20 7.17 -12.61
C GLY A 99 -1.85 6.63 -11.22
N LYS A 100 -2.62 5.66 -10.73
CA LYS A 100 -2.29 4.93 -9.50
C LYS A 100 -1.49 3.69 -9.89
N GLY A 101 -0.35 3.49 -9.23
CA GLY A 101 0.40 2.25 -9.32
C GLY A 101 -0.26 1.17 -8.46
N THR A 102 0.09 -0.09 -8.74
CA THR A 102 -0.27 -1.24 -7.92
C THR A 102 1.00 -2.01 -7.54
N VAL A 103 0.99 -2.65 -6.38
CA VAL A 103 2.03 -3.57 -5.93
C VAL A 103 1.70 -4.96 -6.48
N HIS A 104 2.71 -5.65 -6.99
CA HIS A 104 2.56 -7.00 -7.52
C HIS A 104 2.16 -7.97 -6.39
N PRO A 105 1.26 -8.95 -6.62
CA PRO A 105 0.84 -9.89 -5.58
C PRO A 105 2.00 -10.66 -4.94
N ILE A 106 3.01 -11.05 -5.73
CA ILE A 106 4.21 -11.70 -5.19
C ILE A 106 4.97 -10.77 -4.22
N SER A 107 5.12 -9.48 -4.56
CA SER A 107 5.75 -8.51 -3.67
C SER A 107 4.93 -8.34 -2.39
N GLN A 108 3.61 -8.22 -2.51
CA GLN A 108 2.71 -8.16 -1.36
C GLN A 108 2.90 -9.36 -0.43
N VAL A 109 2.83 -10.59 -0.96
CA VAL A 109 2.97 -11.81 -0.16
C VAL A 109 4.37 -11.93 0.44
N THR A 110 5.41 -11.51 -0.29
CA THR A 110 6.78 -11.50 0.25
C THR A 110 6.86 -10.60 1.49
N GLU A 111 6.28 -9.40 1.45
CA GLU A 111 6.24 -8.48 2.59
C GLU A 111 5.36 -9.01 3.74
N GLU A 112 4.21 -9.62 3.44
CA GLU A 112 3.33 -10.24 4.45
C GLU A 112 4.06 -11.35 5.20
N ILE A 113 4.69 -12.28 4.47
CA ILE A 113 5.45 -13.37 5.07
C ILE A 113 6.61 -12.81 5.89
N SER A 114 7.33 -11.82 5.36
CA SER A 114 8.47 -11.21 6.05
C SER A 114 8.05 -10.52 7.35
N ALA A 115 6.90 -9.83 7.36
CA ALA A 115 6.34 -9.21 8.56
C ALA A 115 5.96 -10.25 9.62
N ILE A 116 5.29 -11.35 9.22
CA ILE A 116 4.91 -12.43 10.16
C ILE A 116 6.15 -13.06 10.79
N PHE A 117 7.16 -13.40 9.99
CA PHE A 117 8.38 -14.00 10.51
C PHE A 117 9.23 -13.02 11.34
N ALA A 118 9.19 -11.72 11.03
CA ALA A 118 9.82 -10.70 11.85
C ALA A 118 9.22 -10.66 13.27
N ASP A 119 7.89 -10.78 13.41
CA ASP A 119 7.21 -10.90 14.71
C ASP A 119 7.61 -12.17 15.47
N LEU A 120 7.92 -13.26 14.75
CA LEU A 120 8.47 -14.49 15.33
C LEU A 120 9.98 -14.41 15.65
N GLY A 121 10.61 -13.26 15.41
CA GLY A 121 12.02 -13.00 15.70
C GLY A 121 12.99 -13.53 14.65
N PHE A 122 12.55 -13.76 13.41
CA PHE A 122 13.42 -14.06 12.28
C PHE A 122 13.88 -12.78 11.60
N SER A 123 15.10 -12.79 11.08
CA SER A 123 15.64 -11.70 10.25
C SER A 123 15.65 -12.10 8.78
N VAL A 124 15.63 -11.13 7.86
CA VAL A 124 15.73 -11.40 6.43
C VAL A 124 17.20 -11.51 6.03
N ALA A 125 17.54 -12.60 5.34
CA ALA A 125 18.85 -12.82 4.72
C ALA A 125 18.71 -12.89 3.20
N GLU A 126 19.70 -12.35 2.49
CA GLU A 126 19.75 -12.33 1.04
C GLU A 126 21.03 -13.00 0.53
N GLY A 127 20.98 -13.51 -0.69
CA GLY A 127 22.14 -14.07 -1.39
C GLY A 127 21.97 -14.02 -2.90
N PRO A 128 23.04 -14.34 -3.64
CA PRO A 128 23.05 -14.24 -5.09
C PRO A 128 22.07 -15.24 -5.73
N GLN A 129 21.65 -14.95 -6.96
CA GLN A 129 20.80 -15.84 -7.77
C GLN A 129 21.63 -16.82 -8.62
N ILE A 130 22.86 -16.42 -8.95
CA ILE A 130 23.86 -17.29 -9.55
C ILE A 130 24.72 -17.83 -8.42
N GLU A 131 24.67 -19.14 -8.21
CA GLU A 131 25.40 -19.83 -7.15
C GLU A 131 26.45 -20.77 -7.74
N ASN A 132 27.44 -21.14 -6.91
CA ASN A 132 28.34 -22.22 -7.25
C ASN A 132 27.74 -23.58 -6.82
N ASP A 133 28.28 -24.67 -7.36
CA ASP A 133 27.83 -26.03 -7.05
C ASP A 133 27.92 -26.36 -5.55
N TRP A 134 28.92 -25.80 -4.84
CA TRP A 134 29.11 -26.04 -3.42
C TRP A 134 27.94 -25.53 -2.57
N TYR A 135 27.58 -24.25 -2.74
CA TYR A 135 26.49 -23.62 -1.98
C TYR A 135 25.11 -24.17 -2.38
N ASN A 136 24.89 -24.46 -3.67
CA ASN A 136 23.59 -24.96 -4.14
C ASN A 136 23.38 -26.45 -3.88
N PHE A 137 24.42 -27.24 -3.68
CA PHE A 137 24.25 -28.68 -3.54
C PHE A 137 25.15 -29.34 -2.48
N ASP A 138 26.48 -29.24 -2.58
CA ASP A 138 27.39 -30.01 -1.70
C ASP A 138 27.17 -29.68 -0.21
N ALA A 139 27.11 -28.39 0.13
CA ALA A 139 26.90 -27.92 1.49
C ALA A 139 25.53 -28.33 2.07
N LEU A 140 24.59 -28.68 1.18
CA LEU A 140 23.24 -29.15 1.52
C LEU A 140 23.14 -30.68 1.49
N ASN A 141 24.28 -31.37 1.51
CA ASN A 141 24.36 -32.83 1.54
C ASN A 141 23.66 -33.50 0.33
N ILE A 142 23.58 -32.80 -0.81
CA ILE A 142 23.03 -33.32 -2.06
C ILE A 142 24.20 -33.90 -2.86
N PRO A 143 24.34 -35.22 -3.05
CA PRO A 143 25.51 -35.77 -3.73
C PRO A 143 25.51 -35.54 -5.26
N PRO A 144 26.66 -35.66 -5.96
CA PRO A 144 26.77 -35.44 -7.41
C PRO A 144 25.83 -36.27 -8.28
N HIS A 145 25.46 -37.48 -7.84
CA HIS A 145 24.57 -38.39 -8.56
C HIS A 145 23.09 -38.17 -8.22
N HIS A 146 22.76 -37.16 -7.40
CA HIS A 146 21.38 -36.87 -7.02
C HIS A 146 20.57 -36.34 -8.21
N PRO A 147 19.32 -36.78 -8.41
CA PRO A 147 18.48 -36.32 -9.53
C PRO A 147 18.36 -34.79 -9.64
N ALA A 148 18.29 -34.09 -8.51
CA ALA A 148 18.23 -32.62 -8.49
C ALA A 148 19.42 -31.88 -9.14
N ARG A 149 20.54 -32.57 -9.40
CA ARG A 149 21.71 -32.02 -10.12
C ARG A 149 21.69 -32.32 -11.62
N GLN A 150 20.68 -32.99 -12.13
CA GLN A 150 20.59 -33.28 -13.56
C GLN A 150 20.25 -32.00 -14.34
N GLU A 151 20.82 -31.86 -15.54
CA GLU A 151 20.62 -30.69 -16.42
C GLU A 151 19.15 -30.50 -16.86
N PHE A 152 18.32 -31.54 -16.74
CA PHE A 152 16.88 -31.44 -17.00
C PHE A 152 16.14 -30.59 -15.96
N ASP A 153 16.68 -30.45 -14.74
CA ASP A 153 16.04 -29.72 -13.65
C ASP A 153 16.76 -28.40 -13.31
N THR A 154 18.06 -28.29 -13.60
CA THR A 154 18.92 -27.16 -13.19
C THR A 154 19.52 -26.42 -14.38
N PHE A 155 19.42 -25.09 -14.37
CA PHE A 155 20.11 -24.25 -15.35
C PHE A 155 21.59 -24.05 -14.98
N TYR A 156 22.47 -24.68 -15.74
CA TYR A 156 23.92 -24.51 -15.64
C TYR A 156 24.42 -23.37 -16.52
N MET A 157 25.37 -22.60 -16.00
CA MET A 157 26.07 -21.57 -16.74
C MET A 157 27.02 -22.18 -17.76
N HIS A 158 27.20 -21.49 -18.89
CA HIS A 158 28.19 -21.89 -19.89
C HIS A 158 29.60 -21.90 -19.30
N ARG A 159 30.39 -22.91 -19.67
CA ARG A 159 31.82 -23.03 -19.39
C ARG A 159 32.57 -23.51 -20.62
N ASP A 160 33.82 -23.10 -20.75
CA ASP A 160 34.72 -23.63 -21.77
C ASP A 160 35.01 -25.12 -21.52
N ALA A 161 35.29 -25.87 -22.59
CA ALA A 161 35.51 -27.32 -22.51
C ALA A 161 36.71 -27.72 -21.63
N ASP A 162 37.69 -26.81 -21.47
CA ASP A 162 38.90 -27.03 -20.70
C ASP A 162 38.78 -26.58 -19.22
N ASP A 163 37.62 -26.06 -18.79
CA ASP A 163 37.37 -25.66 -17.40
C ASP A 163 36.87 -26.84 -16.54
N GLU A 164 37.79 -27.41 -15.76
CA GLU A 164 37.55 -28.55 -14.87
C GLU A 164 36.69 -28.20 -13.63
N ARG A 165 36.37 -26.92 -13.38
CA ARG A 165 35.54 -26.52 -12.24
C ARG A 165 34.08 -26.88 -12.48
N ALA A 166 33.33 -27.19 -11.42
CA ALA A 166 31.89 -27.34 -11.51
C ALA A 166 31.25 -26.04 -12.04
N PRO A 167 30.31 -26.12 -13.01
CA PRO A 167 29.67 -24.93 -13.56
C PRO A 167 28.84 -24.24 -12.48
N HIS A 168 28.80 -22.91 -12.50
CA HIS A 168 27.83 -22.17 -11.71
C HIS A 168 26.41 -22.49 -12.19
N VAL A 169 25.43 -22.29 -11.31
CA VAL A 169 24.01 -22.57 -11.56
C VAL A 169 23.16 -21.35 -11.25
N LEU A 170 22.03 -21.22 -11.94
CA LEU A 170 20.93 -20.47 -11.36
C LEU A 170 20.38 -21.27 -10.19
N ARG A 171 20.33 -20.68 -9.00
CA ARG A 171 19.95 -21.41 -7.78
C ARG A 171 18.55 -22.04 -7.91
N THR A 172 18.42 -23.29 -7.49
CA THR A 172 17.17 -24.07 -7.60
C THR A 172 16.25 -23.93 -6.39
N HIS A 173 16.80 -23.36 -5.32
CA HIS A 173 16.18 -23.05 -4.04
C HIS A 173 16.98 -21.91 -3.36
N THR A 174 16.46 -21.35 -2.29
CA THR A 174 17.09 -20.28 -1.49
C THR A 174 17.96 -20.80 -0.34
N SER A 175 18.08 -22.12 -0.17
CA SER A 175 18.96 -22.78 0.81
C SER A 175 20.43 -22.34 0.82
N PRO A 176 21.06 -21.96 -0.32
CA PRO A 176 22.41 -21.35 -0.31
C PRO A 176 22.56 -20.19 0.66
N VAL A 177 21.51 -19.39 0.84
CA VAL A 177 21.48 -18.26 1.76
C VAL A 177 21.60 -18.72 3.21
N GLN A 178 21.04 -19.90 3.55
CA GLN A 178 21.14 -20.46 4.91
C GLN A 178 22.59 -20.82 5.26
N ILE A 179 23.31 -21.47 4.34
CA ILE A 179 24.75 -21.77 4.52
C ILE A 179 25.54 -20.48 4.73
N ARG A 180 25.35 -19.49 3.85
CA ARG A 180 26.02 -18.19 3.94
C ARG A 180 25.68 -17.45 5.25
N ALA A 181 24.45 -17.56 5.73
CA ALA A 181 24.01 -16.95 6.97
C ALA A 181 24.68 -17.60 8.19
N MET A 182 24.82 -18.93 8.19
CA MET A 182 25.58 -19.67 9.22
C MET A 182 27.06 -19.28 9.19
N GLU A 183 27.71 -19.26 8.02
CA GLU A 183 29.12 -18.87 7.89
C GLU A 183 29.39 -17.45 8.41
N LYS A 184 28.45 -16.52 8.16
CA LYS A 184 28.59 -15.11 8.53
C LYS A 184 28.32 -14.84 10.01
N THR A 185 27.33 -15.52 10.59
CA THR A 185 26.74 -15.14 11.89
C THR A 185 27.00 -16.18 12.98
N GLY A 186 27.22 -17.44 12.60
CA GLY A 186 27.25 -18.56 13.52
C GLY A 186 25.86 -18.90 14.10
N ALA A 187 25.86 -19.59 15.24
CA ALA A 187 24.65 -19.95 16.00
C ALA A 187 24.65 -19.27 17.39
N PRO A 188 23.48 -18.96 17.99
CA PRO A 188 22.12 -19.19 17.48
C PRO A 188 21.72 -18.19 16.38
N ILE A 189 20.88 -18.63 15.45
CA ILE A 189 20.44 -17.82 14.31
C ILE A 189 18.99 -18.15 13.92
N ARG A 190 18.23 -17.12 13.52
CA ARG A 190 16.89 -17.25 12.92
C ARG A 190 16.80 -16.34 11.71
N VAL A 191 16.67 -16.94 10.53
CA VAL A 191 16.62 -16.21 9.27
C VAL A 191 15.56 -16.77 8.34
N ILE A 192 14.96 -15.88 7.55
CA ILE A 192 14.22 -16.22 6.34
C ILE A 192 14.95 -15.66 5.12
N ALA A 193 14.87 -16.37 4.00
CA ALA A 193 15.55 -16.07 2.76
C ALA A 193 14.54 -16.05 1.61
N PRO A 194 13.76 -14.97 1.46
CA PRO A 194 12.90 -14.81 0.30
C PRO A 194 13.75 -14.56 -0.96
N GLY A 195 13.34 -15.13 -2.09
CA GLY A 195 13.99 -14.80 -3.35
C GLY A 195 13.58 -15.65 -4.54
N ARG A 196 14.06 -15.22 -5.71
CA ARG A 196 13.86 -15.93 -6.98
C ARG A 196 14.67 -17.20 -7.04
N VAL A 197 14.11 -18.24 -7.61
CA VAL A 197 14.73 -19.54 -7.86
C VAL A 197 14.35 -20.02 -9.25
N TYR A 198 15.14 -20.94 -9.79
CA TYR A 198 15.07 -21.33 -11.19
C TYR A 198 15.09 -22.83 -11.36
N ARG A 199 14.20 -23.37 -12.18
CA ARG A 199 14.13 -24.80 -12.54
C ARG A 199 13.77 -24.94 -14.00
N SER A 200 14.30 -25.92 -14.70
CA SER A 200 14.03 -26.11 -16.13
C SER A 200 12.69 -26.83 -16.37
N ASP A 201 11.60 -26.28 -15.84
CA ASP A 201 10.23 -26.80 -15.97
C ASP A 201 9.24 -25.68 -16.32
N TYR A 202 8.24 -25.97 -17.15
CA TYR A 202 7.23 -24.99 -17.60
C TYR A 202 5.88 -25.64 -17.95
N ASP A 203 4.89 -25.43 -17.09
CA ASP A 203 3.50 -25.83 -17.30
C ASP A 203 2.52 -24.83 -16.61
N GLN A 204 1.29 -25.24 -16.29
CA GLN A 204 0.30 -24.37 -15.62
C GLN A 204 0.62 -24.10 -14.14
N THR A 205 1.36 -25.00 -13.51
CA THR A 205 1.74 -25.01 -12.09
C THR A 205 3.23 -24.76 -11.85
N HIS A 206 4.04 -24.80 -12.91
CA HIS A 206 5.48 -24.64 -12.88
C HIS A 206 5.93 -23.56 -13.86
N THR A 207 6.82 -22.68 -13.40
CA THR A 207 7.49 -21.69 -14.24
C THR A 207 8.99 -21.77 -14.07
N PRO A 208 9.78 -21.43 -15.12
CA PRO A 208 11.22 -21.59 -15.07
C PRO A 208 11.91 -20.67 -14.07
N MET A 209 11.21 -19.60 -13.67
CA MET A 209 11.53 -18.76 -12.54
C MET A 209 10.28 -18.62 -11.68
N PHE A 210 10.45 -18.79 -10.38
CA PHE A 210 9.44 -18.53 -9.37
C PHE A 210 10.11 -18.03 -8.09
N HIS A 211 9.34 -17.77 -7.05
CA HIS A 211 9.80 -17.21 -5.79
C HIS A 211 9.60 -18.23 -4.67
N GLN A 212 10.68 -18.45 -3.92
CA GLN A 212 10.63 -19.23 -2.69
C GLN A 212 10.97 -18.35 -1.51
N ILE A 213 10.49 -18.78 -0.36
CA ILE A 213 11.04 -18.37 0.92
C ILE A 213 11.39 -19.61 1.69
N GLU A 214 12.62 -19.63 2.17
CA GLU A 214 13.06 -20.63 3.13
C GLU A 214 13.42 -19.99 4.44
N GLY A 215 13.14 -20.67 5.53
CA GLY A 215 13.51 -20.24 6.86
C GLY A 215 14.33 -21.30 7.58
N MET A 216 15.17 -20.83 8.50
CA MET A 216 16.02 -21.63 9.36
C MET A 216 16.02 -21.05 10.76
N ALA A 217 15.92 -21.90 11.77
CA ALA A 217 16.17 -21.54 13.16
C ALA A 217 17.11 -22.56 13.79
N ILE A 218 18.23 -22.07 14.35
CA ILE A 218 19.25 -22.87 15.04
C ILE A 218 19.42 -22.37 16.48
N GLY A 219 19.46 -23.30 17.42
CA GLY A 219 19.65 -23.06 18.84
C GLY A 219 19.94 -24.36 19.60
N LYS A 220 20.26 -24.25 20.89
CA LYS A 220 20.59 -25.43 21.72
C LYS A 220 19.37 -26.31 21.97
N ASP A 221 18.22 -25.68 22.22
CA ASP A 221 16.98 -26.35 22.61
C ASP A 221 15.89 -26.29 21.52
N ILE A 222 16.27 -26.34 20.24
CA ILE A 222 15.31 -26.37 19.12
C ILE A 222 14.92 -27.81 18.80
N SER A 223 13.63 -28.06 18.58
CA SER A 223 13.09 -29.39 18.28
C SER A 223 12.06 -29.35 17.16
N MET A 224 11.63 -30.52 16.69
CA MET A 224 10.54 -30.67 15.73
C MET A 224 9.23 -30.04 16.24
N ALA A 225 9.02 -29.98 17.56
CA ALA A 225 7.86 -29.31 18.16
C ALA A 225 7.90 -27.79 17.91
N ASN A 226 9.09 -27.18 17.92
CA ASN A 226 9.24 -25.77 17.60
C ASN A 226 8.97 -25.49 16.12
N LEU A 227 9.47 -26.34 15.21
CA LEU A 227 9.14 -26.27 13.78
C LEU A 227 7.63 -26.30 13.57
N LYS A 228 6.98 -27.29 14.19
CA LYS A 228 5.53 -27.45 14.08
C LYS A 228 4.79 -26.20 14.54
N TRP A 229 5.12 -25.69 15.72
CA TRP A 229 4.49 -24.48 16.26
C TRP A 229 4.70 -23.27 15.36
N VAL A 230 5.94 -23.02 14.91
CA VAL A 230 6.25 -21.88 14.02
C VAL A 230 5.42 -21.93 12.74
N LEU A 231 5.26 -23.10 12.13
CA LEU A 231 4.47 -23.25 10.91
C LEU A 231 2.96 -23.11 11.16
N GLU A 232 2.43 -23.63 12.27
CA GLU A 232 1.03 -23.47 12.66
C GLU A 232 0.68 -21.98 12.89
N GLU A 233 1.51 -21.24 13.63
CA GLU A 233 1.32 -19.80 13.85
C GLU A 233 1.45 -19.00 12.55
N PHE A 234 2.44 -19.34 11.71
CA PHE A 234 2.62 -18.70 10.41
C PHE A 234 1.36 -18.85 9.55
N PHE A 235 0.84 -20.08 9.41
CA PHE A 235 -0.34 -20.31 8.58
C PHE A 235 -1.60 -19.65 9.15
N ALA A 236 -1.77 -19.65 10.47
CA ALA A 236 -2.90 -18.98 11.13
C ALA A 236 -2.87 -17.48 10.84
N ALA A 237 -1.70 -16.84 11.00
CA ALA A 237 -1.51 -15.42 10.71
C ALA A 237 -1.64 -15.09 9.22
N PHE A 238 -1.03 -15.90 8.36
CA PHE A 238 -0.98 -15.64 6.92
C PHE A 238 -2.36 -15.75 6.24
N PHE A 239 -3.15 -16.77 6.59
CA PHE A 239 -4.50 -16.95 6.07
C PHE A 239 -5.57 -16.22 6.88
N GLY A 240 -5.24 -15.68 8.06
CA GLY A 240 -6.21 -15.06 8.96
C GLY A 240 -7.24 -16.06 9.51
N ILE A 241 -6.84 -17.31 9.70
CA ILE A 241 -7.72 -18.41 10.14
C ILE A 241 -7.18 -18.96 11.47
N GLU A 242 -7.93 -18.73 12.54
CA GLU A 242 -7.63 -19.35 13.84
C GLU A 242 -7.81 -20.86 13.78
N GLY A 243 -6.85 -21.62 14.32
CA GLY A 243 -6.95 -23.07 14.44
C GLY A 243 -6.84 -23.84 13.12
N ILE A 244 -6.14 -23.29 12.13
CA ILE A 244 -5.84 -23.99 10.87
C ILE A 244 -5.16 -25.33 11.17
N LYS A 245 -5.73 -26.42 10.64
CA LYS A 245 -5.18 -27.76 10.85
C LYS A 245 -4.05 -28.01 9.87
N THR A 246 -2.91 -28.43 10.40
CA THR A 246 -1.74 -28.87 9.63
C THR A 246 -1.55 -30.38 9.77
N ARG A 247 -1.03 -31.02 8.72
CA ARG A 247 -0.67 -32.43 8.69
C ARG A 247 0.78 -32.58 8.25
N PHE A 248 1.61 -33.10 9.14
CA PHE A 248 3.01 -33.40 8.88
C PHE A 248 3.12 -34.85 8.39
N ARG A 249 3.56 -35.03 7.14
CA ARG A 249 3.83 -36.36 6.55
C ARG A 249 5.33 -36.54 6.43
N ALA A 250 5.83 -37.73 6.78
CA ALA A 250 7.23 -38.05 6.55
C ALA A 250 7.56 -37.93 5.05
N SER A 251 8.66 -37.24 4.76
CA SER A 251 9.22 -37.11 3.41
C SER A 251 10.74 -37.28 3.50
N HIS A 252 11.48 -37.00 2.43
CA HIS A 252 12.93 -37.07 2.41
C HIS A 252 13.53 -35.89 1.67
N PHE A 253 14.33 -35.10 2.39
CA PHE A 253 15.22 -34.08 1.81
C PHE A 253 16.65 -34.35 2.27
N PRO A 254 17.66 -34.34 1.39
CA PRO A 254 19.04 -34.65 1.78
C PRO A 254 19.63 -33.76 2.88
N PHE A 255 19.10 -32.54 3.03
CA PHE A 255 19.53 -31.53 3.99
C PHE A 255 18.77 -31.56 5.33
N THR A 256 17.78 -32.44 5.51
CA THR A 256 17.03 -32.57 6.77
C THR A 256 16.82 -34.02 7.21
N GLU A 257 16.87 -34.28 8.51
CA GLU A 257 16.57 -35.58 9.13
C GLU A 257 16.16 -35.38 10.62
N PRO A 258 14.91 -35.68 11.02
CA PRO A 258 13.79 -36.13 10.19
C PRO A 258 13.24 -35.04 9.26
N SER A 259 12.79 -35.46 8.09
CA SER A 259 12.14 -34.64 7.06
C SER A 259 10.61 -34.78 7.07
N ALA A 260 9.88 -33.70 6.79
CA ALA A 260 8.43 -33.68 6.70
C ALA A 260 7.89 -32.72 5.63
N GLU A 261 6.92 -33.18 4.86
CA GLU A 261 6.01 -32.32 4.09
C GLU A 261 4.85 -31.87 4.98
N VAL A 262 4.38 -30.64 4.77
CA VAL A 262 3.25 -30.09 5.52
C VAL A 262 2.10 -29.80 4.57
N ASP A 263 0.95 -30.38 4.89
CA ASP A 263 -0.30 -30.11 4.22
C ASP A 263 -1.19 -29.25 5.13
N ILE A 264 -2.00 -28.37 4.53
CA ILE A 264 -3.05 -27.61 5.21
C ILE A 264 -4.43 -28.15 4.84
N GLN A 265 -5.35 -28.09 5.80
CA GLN A 265 -6.74 -28.49 5.59
C GLN A 265 -7.41 -27.58 4.56
N CYS A 266 -8.15 -28.17 3.62
CA CYS A 266 -8.87 -27.43 2.60
C CYS A 266 -10.12 -28.15 2.08
N SER A 267 -11.05 -27.38 1.50
CA SER A 267 -12.24 -27.88 0.79
C SER A 267 -12.31 -27.28 -0.61
N TRP A 268 -13.04 -27.97 -1.50
CA TRP A 268 -13.36 -27.46 -2.83
C TRP A 268 -14.86 -27.22 -2.92
N VAL A 269 -15.27 -25.96 -3.13
CA VAL A 269 -16.67 -25.54 -3.25
C VAL A 269 -16.82 -24.77 -4.55
N ASP A 270 -17.67 -25.25 -5.45
CA ASP A 270 -17.93 -24.62 -6.77
C ASP A 270 -16.66 -24.36 -7.60
N GLY A 271 -15.65 -25.23 -7.48
CA GLY A 271 -14.37 -25.10 -8.16
C GLY A 271 -13.39 -24.10 -7.51
N GLN A 272 -13.78 -23.50 -6.37
CA GLN A 272 -12.92 -22.64 -5.57
C GLN A 272 -12.37 -23.40 -4.36
N LEU A 273 -11.07 -23.26 -4.14
CA LEU A 273 -10.41 -23.82 -2.97
C LEU A 273 -10.64 -22.91 -1.76
N ARG A 274 -11.06 -23.50 -0.63
CA ARG A 274 -11.18 -22.82 0.65
C ARG A 274 -10.24 -23.45 1.66
N ILE A 275 -9.40 -22.62 2.27
CA ILE A 275 -8.44 -23.05 3.30
C ILE A 275 -9.13 -23.11 4.66
N GLY A 276 -8.76 -24.10 5.49
CA GLY A 276 -9.30 -24.27 6.85
C GLY A 276 -10.67 -24.96 6.94
N GLU A 277 -11.29 -25.31 5.81
CA GLU A 277 -12.60 -25.97 5.75
C GLU A 277 -12.48 -27.41 5.21
N GLY A 278 -13.50 -28.24 5.44
CA GLY A 278 -13.61 -29.59 4.85
C GLY A 278 -12.66 -30.65 5.43
N ASP A 279 -12.42 -31.71 4.67
CA ASP A 279 -11.62 -32.88 5.05
C ASP A 279 -10.46 -33.17 4.08
N GLY A 280 -10.31 -32.32 3.05
CA GLY A 280 -9.21 -32.36 2.10
C GLY A 280 -7.90 -31.82 2.69
N TRP A 281 -6.81 -32.17 2.03
CA TRP A 281 -5.46 -31.75 2.39
C TRP A 281 -4.71 -31.32 1.15
N MET A 282 -3.92 -30.28 1.29
CA MET A 282 -3.10 -29.76 0.21
C MET A 282 -1.70 -29.44 0.71
N GLU A 283 -0.71 -30.00 0.04
CA GLU A 283 0.70 -29.72 0.29
C GLU A 283 1.02 -28.24 0.05
N VAL A 284 1.77 -27.65 0.98
CA VAL A 284 2.16 -26.23 0.89
C VAL A 284 3.64 -25.99 1.12
N LEU A 285 4.35 -26.89 1.81
CA LEU A 285 5.78 -26.74 2.06
C LEU A 285 6.49 -28.06 2.36
N GLY A 286 7.81 -28.03 2.20
CA GLY A 286 8.76 -29.02 2.73
C GLY A 286 9.50 -28.47 3.94
N SER A 287 9.81 -29.31 4.92
CA SER A 287 10.46 -28.91 6.18
C SER A 287 11.20 -30.08 6.84
N GLY A 288 11.96 -29.79 7.89
CA GLY A 288 12.55 -30.83 8.74
C GLY A 288 13.61 -30.30 9.69
N MET A 289 14.14 -31.18 10.53
CA MET A 289 15.30 -30.89 11.36
C MET A 289 16.55 -30.90 10.48
N MET A 290 17.43 -29.90 10.60
CA MET A 290 18.62 -29.81 9.75
C MET A 290 19.55 -30.99 9.97
N HIS A 291 20.03 -31.58 8.87
CA HIS A 291 20.93 -32.71 8.92
C HIS A 291 22.30 -32.28 9.49
N PRO A 292 22.95 -33.08 10.37
CA PRO A 292 24.23 -32.71 11.01
C PRO A 292 25.34 -32.27 10.04
N LYS A 293 25.44 -32.94 8.89
CA LYS A 293 26.39 -32.55 7.82
C LYS A 293 26.18 -31.13 7.27
N VAL A 294 24.93 -30.65 7.23
CA VAL A 294 24.59 -29.30 6.74
C VAL A 294 24.98 -28.27 7.79
N LEU A 295 24.73 -28.55 9.08
CA LEU A 295 25.21 -27.71 10.18
C LEU A 295 26.74 -27.59 10.13
N GLN A 296 27.45 -28.72 10.00
CA GLN A 296 28.90 -28.74 9.85
C GLN A 296 29.40 -27.95 8.63
N ALA A 297 28.73 -28.09 7.48
CA ALA A 297 29.07 -27.35 6.27
C ALA A 297 28.89 -25.82 6.45
N GLY A 298 27.91 -25.40 7.26
CA GLY A 298 27.72 -24.01 7.67
C GLY A 298 28.62 -23.52 8.80
N GLY A 299 29.52 -24.37 9.33
CA GLY A 299 30.41 -24.02 10.44
C GLY A 299 29.75 -24.08 11.83
N VAL A 300 28.64 -24.80 11.97
CA VAL A 300 27.92 -24.99 13.24
C VAL A 300 28.17 -26.41 13.78
N ASP A 301 28.53 -26.53 15.05
CA ASP A 301 28.73 -27.82 15.71
C ASP A 301 27.39 -28.51 16.02
N PRO A 302 27.06 -29.66 15.39
CA PRO A 302 25.80 -30.36 15.60
C PRO A 302 25.69 -31.04 16.99
N GLU A 303 26.79 -31.17 17.74
CA GLU A 303 26.75 -31.69 19.12
C GLU A 303 26.33 -30.60 20.12
N GLU A 304 26.51 -29.31 19.78
CA GLU A 304 26.11 -28.18 20.62
C GLU A 304 24.79 -27.54 20.16
N TYR A 305 24.54 -27.51 18.85
CA TYR A 305 23.40 -26.82 18.25
C TYR A 305 22.61 -27.75 17.34
N GLN A 306 21.31 -27.55 17.33
CA GLN A 306 20.38 -28.17 16.39
C GLN A 306 19.45 -27.12 15.82
N GLY A 307 18.73 -27.46 14.76
CA GLY A 307 17.84 -26.51 14.11
C GLY A 307 16.85 -27.18 13.20
N PHE A 308 15.87 -26.40 12.75
CA PHE A 308 14.97 -26.80 11.68
C PHE A 308 15.10 -25.84 10.50
N ALA A 309 14.70 -26.33 9.34
CA ALA A 309 14.52 -25.53 8.15
C ALA A 309 13.16 -25.84 7.50
N PHE A 310 12.63 -24.89 6.74
CA PHE A 310 11.42 -25.06 5.94
C PHE A 310 11.54 -24.26 4.64
N GLY A 311 10.80 -24.66 3.62
CA GLY A 311 10.78 -24.00 2.32
C GLY A 311 9.40 -24.04 1.69
N MET A 312 8.91 -22.89 1.23
CA MET A 312 7.60 -22.73 0.62
C MET A 312 7.66 -21.83 -0.62
N GLY A 313 6.79 -22.10 -1.60
CA GLY A 313 6.65 -21.26 -2.78
C GLY A 313 5.77 -20.05 -2.49
N ILE A 314 6.31 -18.85 -2.67
CA ILE A 314 5.57 -17.59 -2.49
C ILE A 314 4.44 -17.50 -3.51
N ASP A 315 4.70 -17.90 -4.76
CA ASP A 315 3.71 -17.86 -5.86
C ASP A 315 2.53 -18.78 -5.54
N ARG A 316 2.81 -19.98 -5.01
CA ARG A 316 1.76 -20.90 -4.56
C ARG A 316 0.94 -20.28 -3.44
N LEU A 317 1.57 -19.72 -2.40
CA LEU A 317 0.84 -19.07 -1.31
C LEU A 317 -0.02 -17.90 -1.79
N ALA A 318 0.46 -17.09 -2.73
CA ALA A 318 -0.31 -16.03 -3.35
C ALA A 318 -1.56 -16.56 -4.09
N MET A 319 -1.40 -17.65 -4.84
CA MET A 319 -2.54 -18.31 -5.50
C MET A 319 -3.57 -18.80 -4.50
N LEU A 320 -3.13 -19.42 -3.41
CA LEU A 320 -4.01 -19.95 -2.38
C LEU A 320 -4.74 -18.85 -1.62
N LYS A 321 -4.06 -17.76 -1.26
CA LYS A 321 -4.63 -16.67 -0.48
C LYS A 321 -5.61 -15.81 -1.29
N TYR A 322 -5.31 -15.54 -2.56
CA TYR A 322 -6.11 -14.64 -3.39
C TYR A 322 -6.91 -15.33 -4.50
N GLY A 323 -6.92 -16.66 -4.53
CA GLY A 323 -7.70 -17.45 -5.50
C GLY A 323 -7.23 -17.28 -6.95
N ILE A 324 -5.93 -17.11 -7.19
CA ILE A 324 -5.37 -16.94 -8.53
C ILE A 324 -5.24 -18.31 -9.20
N PRO A 325 -5.89 -18.55 -10.36
CA PRO A 325 -6.03 -19.89 -10.92
C PRO A 325 -4.80 -20.38 -11.72
N ASP A 326 -3.98 -19.48 -12.26
CA ASP A 326 -2.87 -19.80 -13.16
C ASP A 326 -1.61 -19.06 -12.74
N LEU A 327 -0.53 -19.81 -12.51
CA LEU A 327 0.74 -19.27 -12.03
C LEU A 327 1.45 -18.43 -13.11
N ARG A 328 1.24 -18.73 -14.40
CA ARG A 328 1.91 -18.02 -15.50
C ARG A 328 1.51 -16.54 -15.58
N ALA A 329 0.29 -16.23 -15.13
CA ALA A 329 -0.24 -14.87 -15.11
C ALA A 329 0.61 -13.89 -14.28
N PHE A 330 1.39 -14.37 -13.30
CA PHE A 330 2.33 -13.54 -12.55
C PHE A 330 3.46 -12.95 -13.42
N PHE A 331 3.78 -13.56 -14.56
CA PHE A 331 4.92 -13.20 -15.39
C PHE A 331 4.53 -12.55 -16.73
N ASP A 332 3.27 -12.67 -17.15
CA ASP A 332 2.75 -12.13 -18.40
C ASP A 332 2.70 -10.58 -18.44
N SER A 333 2.84 -9.93 -17.28
CA SER A 333 2.79 -8.45 -17.15
C SER A 333 1.50 -7.81 -17.68
N ASP A 334 0.35 -8.50 -17.58
CA ASP A 334 -0.95 -7.95 -18.00
C ASP A 334 -1.45 -6.88 -17.01
N LEU A 335 -1.56 -5.63 -17.48
CA LEU A 335 -2.03 -4.50 -16.68
C LEU A 335 -3.47 -4.67 -16.15
N ARG A 336 -4.34 -5.42 -16.83
CA ARG A 336 -5.71 -5.70 -16.37
C ARG A 336 -5.66 -6.64 -15.17
N TRP A 337 -4.81 -7.66 -15.26
CA TRP A 337 -4.57 -8.60 -14.17
C TRP A 337 -3.95 -7.88 -12.96
N LEU A 338 -2.95 -7.02 -13.18
CA LEU A 338 -2.33 -6.20 -12.13
C LEU A 338 -3.26 -5.16 -11.52
N ARG A 339 -4.30 -4.71 -12.23
CA ARG A 339 -5.33 -3.82 -11.66
C ARG A 339 -6.36 -4.61 -10.84
N HIS A 340 -6.59 -5.88 -11.17
CA HIS A 340 -7.55 -6.73 -10.47
C HIS A 340 -6.94 -7.34 -9.20
N TYR A 341 -5.74 -7.90 -9.31
CA TYR A 341 -5.04 -8.57 -8.21
C TYR A 341 -3.99 -7.70 -7.53
N GLY A 342 -3.54 -6.60 -8.13
CA GLY A 342 -2.50 -5.76 -7.54
C GLY A 342 -2.99 -4.95 -6.35
N PHE A 343 -2.07 -4.70 -5.41
CA PHE A 343 -2.36 -4.12 -4.12
C PHE A 343 -2.13 -2.60 -4.11
N ASN A 344 -2.80 -1.92 -3.19
CA ASN A 344 -2.59 -0.48 -2.99
C ASN A 344 -1.22 -0.23 -2.36
N PRO A 345 -0.32 0.53 -3.01
CA PRO A 345 1.03 0.79 -2.48
C PRO A 345 1.04 1.54 -1.13
N MET A 346 -0.07 2.15 -0.73
CA MET A 346 -0.22 2.84 0.56
C MET A 346 -0.64 1.92 1.71
N VAL A 347 -1.08 0.69 1.40
CA VAL A 347 -1.54 -0.30 2.38
C VAL A 347 -0.55 -1.45 2.36
N GLN A 348 0.62 -1.22 2.96
CA GLN A 348 1.68 -2.23 3.00
C GLN A 348 1.57 -3.09 4.26
N PRO A 349 1.81 -4.42 4.15
CA PRO A 349 1.96 -5.29 5.30
C PRO A 349 3.06 -4.77 6.20
N ASN A 350 2.76 -4.57 7.47
CA ASN A 350 3.77 -4.22 8.45
C ASN A 350 3.27 -4.54 9.86
N LEU A 351 4.19 -4.56 10.81
CA LEU A 351 3.90 -4.90 12.21
C LEU A 351 2.83 -4.03 12.87
N HIS A 352 2.66 -2.77 12.43
CA HIS A 352 1.70 -1.83 13.03
C HIS A 352 0.35 -1.83 12.32
N GLY A 353 0.35 -2.01 10.99
CA GLY A 353 -0.85 -1.99 10.15
C GLY A 353 -1.55 -3.35 10.02
N GLY A 354 -0.89 -4.42 10.45
CA GLY A 354 -1.33 -5.79 10.23
C GLY A 354 -0.89 -6.35 8.88
N VAL A 355 -1.14 -7.65 8.70
CA VAL A 355 -0.71 -8.45 7.54
C VAL A 355 -1.86 -8.83 6.59
N SER A 356 -3.07 -8.37 6.89
CA SER A 356 -4.28 -8.60 6.10
C SER A 356 -4.86 -7.24 5.71
N GLY A 357 -4.51 -6.77 4.50
CA GLY A 357 -5.01 -5.54 3.89
C GLY A 357 -6.00 -5.81 2.78
#